data_AF-A0A936NDV3-F1
#
_entry.id   AF-A0A936NDV3-F1
#
_cell.length_a   1.000
_cell.length_b   1.000
_cell.length_c   1.000
_cell.angle_alpha   90.00
_cell.angle_beta   90.00
_cell.angle_gamma   90.00
#
_symmetry.space_group_name_H-M   'P 1'
#
loop_
_entity.id
_entity.type
_entity.pdbx_description
1 polymer ?
#
loop_
_entity_poly.entity_id
_entity_poly.type
_entity_poly.pdbx_seq_one_letter_code
_entity_poly.pdbx_strand_id
1 'polypeptide(L)'
;MAFETYTKDCTALSDAELTEMADLAAECERGFDVGLLSKQREEWVLVTLIRQEETLVGYSYSTLERIGGTPAVLLGLAYVRRSEDRDDVLEAVMSANYHRALMAFPDEDVLLGCRMVNPGAMAAFERLEDVHPRPEVEAGGEERQWGRRLAKRFGVGASRYVAKTFSVEGDGAFPPCLDFEPLASATIDPQVAEMFADLDAAAGDSLITYGWAMEEELRSYTKPD
;
A
#
# COMPACT_ATOMS: atom_id res chain seq x y z
N MET A 1 7.19 -16.19 -13.76
CA MET A 1 5.92 -16.92 -13.92
C MET A 1 4.84 -15.90 -14.28
N ALA A 2 3.81 -16.25 -15.06
CA ALA A 2 2.81 -15.25 -15.45
C ALA A 2 1.73 -15.14 -14.37
N PHE A 3 1.65 -13.99 -13.68
CA PHE A 3 0.53 -13.67 -12.81
C PHE A 3 -0.61 -13.06 -13.62
N GLU A 4 -1.84 -13.47 -13.31
CA GLU A 4 -3.03 -12.87 -13.86
C GLU A 4 -3.51 -11.75 -12.94
N THR A 5 -3.67 -10.56 -13.50
CA THR A 5 -4.04 -9.35 -12.75
C THR A 5 -5.44 -8.91 -13.15
N TYR A 6 -6.33 -8.81 -12.17
CA TYR A 6 -7.71 -8.37 -12.35
C TYR A 6 -8.00 -7.18 -11.43
N THR A 7 -8.37 -6.03 -12.01
CA THR A 7 -8.87 -4.89 -11.23
C THR A 7 -10.34 -4.68 -11.52
N LYS A 8 -11.13 -4.50 -10.48
CA LYS A 8 -12.56 -4.19 -10.56
C LYS A 8 -12.97 -3.20 -9.47
N ASP A 9 -14.20 -2.70 -9.58
CA ASP A 9 -14.82 -1.88 -8.55
C ASP A 9 -15.01 -2.71 -7.27
N CYS A 10 -14.73 -2.11 -6.10
CA CYS A 10 -14.93 -2.75 -4.81
C CYS A 10 -16.36 -3.24 -4.61
N THR A 11 -17.36 -2.53 -5.12
CA THR A 11 -18.78 -2.93 -5.03
C THR A 11 -19.09 -4.24 -5.77
N ALA A 12 -18.20 -4.66 -6.68
CA ALA A 12 -18.29 -5.94 -7.40
C ALA A 12 -17.56 -7.10 -6.67
N LEU A 13 -17.02 -6.88 -5.46
CA LEU A 13 -16.52 -7.97 -4.60
C LEU A 13 -17.66 -8.77 -4.01
N SER A 14 -17.67 -10.06 -4.33
CA SER A 14 -18.58 -11.03 -3.72
C SER A 14 -18.12 -11.44 -2.33
N ASP A 15 -19.05 -11.95 -1.52
CA ASP A 15 -18.73 -12.48 -0.19
C ASP A 15 -17.77 -13.69 -0.26
N ALA A 16 -17.82 -14.45 -1.36
CA ALA A 16 -16.89 -15.56 -1.61
C ALA A 16 -15.45 -15.05 -1.81
N GLU A 17 -15.27 -13.98 -2.58
CA GLU A 17 -13.94 -13.37 -2.77
C GLU A 17 -13.43 -12.72 -1.48
N LEU A 18 -14.29 -12.07 -0.69
CA LEU A 18 -13.91 -11.55 0.62
C LEU A 18 -13.43 -12.66 1.57
N THR A 19 -14.08 -13.83 1.50
CA THR A 19 -13.67 -15.01 2.28
C THR A 19 -12.32 -15.53 1.80
N GLU A 20 -12.13 -15.70 0.48
CA GLU A 20 -10.85 -16.12 -0.12
C GLU A 20 -9.70 -15.17 0.25
N MET A 21 -9.94 -13.86 0.21
CA MET A 21 -8.97 -12.83 0.61
C MET A 21 -8.60 -12.89 2.09
N ALA A 22 -9.58 -13.19 2.95
CA ALA A 22 -9.34 -13.36 4.39
C ALA A 22 -8.60 -14.66 4.69
N ASP A 23 -8.96 -15.76 4.04
CA ASP A 23 -8.29 -17.05 4.17
C ASP A 23 -6.82 -16.95 3.74
N LEU A 24 -6.55 -16.24 2.64
CA LEU A 24 -5.19 -15.96 2.19
C LEU A 24 -4.39 -15.15 3.21
N ALA A 25 -5.02 -14.14 3.84
CA ALA A 25 -4.37 -13.33 4.85
C ALA A 25 -4.20 -14.06 6.20
N ALA A 26 -5.02 -15.07 6.48
CA ALA A 26 -4.94 -15.89 7.70
C ALA A 26 -3.65 -16.73 7.76
N GLU A 27 -2.91 -16.86 6.65
CA GLU A 27 -1.55 -17.41 6.65
C GLU A 27 -0.56 -16.57 7.49
N CYS A 28 -0.87 -15.29 7.72
CA CYS A 28 -0.11 -14.40 8.59
C CYS A 28 -0.75 -14.28 9.98
N GLU A 29 0.09 -14.16 11.03
CA GLU A 29 -0.34 -14.09 12.44
C GLU A 29 -1.30 -12.93 12.73
N ARG A 30 -1.33 -11.91 11.86
CA ARG A 30 -2.25 -10.75 11.91
C ARG A 30 -2.92 -10.51 10.56
N GLY A 31 -3.51 -11.57 10.02
CA GLY A 31 -4.29 -11.52 8.79
C GLY A 31 -5.47 -10.56 8.84
N PHE A 32 -5.89 -10.11 7.66
CA PHE A 32 -7.07 -9.28 7.49
C PHE A 32 -8.33 -10.15 7.49
N ASP A 33 -9.17 -10.00 8.52
CA ASP A 33 -10.43 -10.74 8.58
C ASP A 33 -11.49 -10.20 7.59
N VAL A 34 -12.53 -11.01 7.35
CA VAL A 34 -13.63 -10.66 6.44
C VAL A 34 -14.33 -9.35 6.86
N GLY A 35 -14.42 -9.07 8.16
CA GLY A 35 -15.05 -7.86 8.68
C GLY A 35 -14.27 -6.60 8.31
N LEU A 36 -12.95 -6.65 8.41
CA LEU A 36 -12.05 -5.59 7.98
C LEU A 36 -12.11 -5.40 6.47
N LEU A 37 -12.00 -6.48 5.69
CA LEU A 37 -12.04 -6.43 4.22
C LEU A 37 -13.38 -5.91 3.70
N SER A 38 -14.49 -6.27 4.34
CA SER A 38 -15.82 -5.72 4.02
C SER A 38 -15.90 -4.22 4.28
N LYS A 39 -15.24 -3.70 5.33
CA LYS A 39 -15.14 -2.24 5.54
C LYS A 39 -14.29 -1.58 4.47
N GLN A 40 -13.14 -2.20 4.10
CA GLN A 40 -12.30 -1.67 3.03
C GLN A 40 -13.03 -1.60 1.68
N ARG A 41 -13.94 -2.54 1.42
CA ARG A 41 -14.84 -2.49 0.25
C ARG A 41 -15.69 -1.22 0.19
N GLU A 42 -16.02 -0.61 1.32
CA GLU A 42 -16.83 0.61 1.40
C GLU A 42 -15.96 1.88 1.36
N GLU A 43 -14.71 1.80 1.82
CA GLU A 43 -13.77 2.94 1.92
C GLU A 43 -12.97 3.20 0.63
N TRP A 44 -12.83 2.19 -0.24
CA TRP A 44 -12.00 2.23 -1.45
C TRP A 44 -12.81 1.94 -2.70
N VAL A 45 -12.33 2.43 -3.85
CA VAL A 45 -13.06 2.33 -5.12
C VAL A 45 -12.67 1.09 -5.90
N LEU A 46 -11.39 0.72 -5.89
CA LEU A 46 -10.86 -0.38 -6.69
C LEU A 46 -10.30 -1.48 -5.81
N VAL A 47 -10.48 -2.71 -6.26
CA VAL A 47 -9.73 -3.87 -5.79
C VAL A 47 -8.95 -4.46 -6.96
N THR A 48 -7.68 -4.76 -6.74
CA THR A 48 -6.84 -5.55 -7.63
C THR A 48 -6.60 -6.91 -6.99
N LEU A 49 -6.79 -7.97 -7.78
CA LEU A 49 -6.54 -9.36 -7.41
C LEU A 49 -5.42 -9.90 -8.29
N ILE A 50 -4.41 -10.51 -7.67
CA ILE A 50 -3.30 -11.19 -8.33
C ILE A 50 -3.49 -12.69 -8.16
N ARG A 51 -3.60 -13.40 -9.29
CA ARG A 51 -3.75 -14.85 -9.32
C ARG A 51 -2.56 -15.52 -9.97
N GLN A 52 -2.23 -16.68 -9.45
CA GLN A 52 -1.32 -17.65 -10.06
C GLN A 52 -2.18 -18.86 -10.41
N GLU A 53 -2.46 -19.02 -11.71
CA GLU A 53 -3.51 -19.93 -12.19
C GLU A 53 -4.85 -19.57 -11.50
N GLU A 54 -5.49 -20.52 -10.81
CA GLU A 54 -6.74 -20.27 -10.09
C GLU A 54 -6.54 -19.74 -8.67
N THR A 55 -5.31 -19.75 -8.15
CA THR A 55 -5.03 -19.42 -6.74
C THR A 55 -4.82 -17.92 -6.57
N LEU A 56 -5.53 -17.29 -5.62
CA LEU A 56 -5.24 -15.92 -5.20
C LEU A 56 -3.92 -15.86 -4.43
N VAL A 57 -3.02 -14.96 -4.84
CA VAL A 57 -1.66 -14.85 -4.26
C VAL A 57 -1.36 -13.45 -3.73
N GLY A 58 -2.18 -12.46 -4.08
CA GLY A 58 -2.08 -11.11 -3.54
C GLY A 58 -3.26 -10.26 -3.95
N TYR A 59 -3.47 -9.15 -3.25
CA TYR A 59 -4.52 -8.20 -3.57
C TYR A 59 -4.22 -6.80 -3.02
N SER A 60 -4.89 -5.79 -3.56
CA SER A 60 -4.85 -4.42 -3.03
C SER A 60 -6.18 -3.70 -3.18
N TYR A 61 -6.58 -2.96 -2.16
CA TYR A 61 -7.61 -1.92 -2.23
C TYR A 61 -6.98 -0.57 -2.53
N SER A 62 -7.50 0.14 -3.52
CA SER A 62 -6.99 1.44 -3.89
C SER A 62 -8.06 2.42 -4.37
N THR A 63 -7.70 3.69 -4.38
CA THR A 63 -8.47 4.75 -5.02
C THR A 63 -7.55 5.65 -5.83
N LEU A 64 -8.00 6.00 -7.03
CA LEU A 64 -7.43 7.07 -7.86
C LEU A 64 -8.21 8.35 -7.57
N GLU A 65 -7.54 9.37 -7.06
CA GLU A 65 -8.19 10.63 -6.69
C GLU A 65 -7.26 11.84 -6.88
N ARG A 66 -7.79 13.04 -6.70
CA ARG A 66 -6.99 14.27 -6.61
C ARG A 66 -7.02 14.84 -5.21
N ILE A 67 -5.87 14.92 -4.56
CA ILE A 67 -5.73 15.52 -3.24
C ILE A 67 -5.24 16.95 -3.41
N GLY A 68 -6.15 17.92 -3.29
CA GLY A 68 -5.80 19.33 -3.49
C GLY A 68 -5.37 19.66 -4.92
N GLY A 69 -5.82 18.87 -5.91
CA GLY A 69 -5.48 19.02 -7.33
C GLY A 69 -4.40 18.04 -7.81
N THR A 70 -3.53 17.57 -6.93
CA THR A 70 -2.48 16.60 -7.24
C THR A 70 -3.06 15.21 -7.48
N PRO A 71 -2.77 14.55 -8.61
CA PRO A 71 -3.09 13.14 -8.84
C PRO A 71 -2.52 12.24 -7.75
N ALA A 72 -3.32 11.29 -7.27
CA ALA A 72 -2.89 10.33 -6.28
C ALA A 72 -3.49 8.94 -6.51
N VAL A 73 -2.67 7.92 -6.25
CA VAL A 73 -3.09 6.54 -6.01
C VAL A 73 -2.88 6.26 -4.54
N LEU A 74 -3.95 5.96 -3.82
CA LEU A 74 -3.84 5.58 -2.42
C LEU A 74 -4.09 4.09 -2.28
N LEU A 75 -3.12 3.37 -1.71
CA LEU A 75 -3.27 1.98 -1.30
C LEU A 75 -3.76 1.96 0.14
N GLY A 76 -5.03 1.61 0.30
CA GLY A 76 -5.65 1.52 1.62
C GLY A 76 -5.23 0.29 2.41
N LEU A 77 -5.14 -0.83 1.67
CA LEU A 77 -4.76 -2.13 2.19
C LEU A 77 -4.21 -2.95 1.04
N ALA A 78 -3.15 -3.69 1.27
CA ALA A 78 -2.67 -4.70 0.34
C ALA A 78 -2.08 -5.89 1.09
N TYR A 79 -2.21 -7.08 0.53
CA TYR A 79 -1.65 -8.30 1.08
C TYR A 79 -0.88 -9.05 -0.01
N VAL A 80 0.30 -9.55 0.37
CA VAL A 80 1.13 -10.42 -0.47
C VAL A 80 1.40 -11.72 0.27
N ARG A 81 1.07 -12.85 -0.37
CA ARG A 81 1.30 -14.19 0.18
C ARG A 81 2.76 -14.41 0.54
N ARG A 82 3.01 -15.12 1.65
CA ARG A 82 4.37 -15.47 2.10
C ARG A 82 4.93 -16.67 1.33
N SER A 83 5.13 -16.51 0.02
CA SER A 83 5.68 -17.56 -0.88
C SER A 83 7.07 -17.19 -1.42
N GLU A 84 7.74 -18.10 -2.14
CA GLU A 84 9.07 -17.83 -2.71
C GLU A 84 9.05 -16.76 -3.81
N ASP A 85 7.89 -16.55 -4.45
CA ASP A 85 7.64 -15.60 -5.53
C ASP A 85 7.01 -14.27 -5.04
N ARG A 86 7.03 -14.01 -3.73
CA ARG A 86 6.37 -12.83 -3.12
C ARG A 86 6.84 -11.49 -3.67
N ASP A 87 8.11 -11.37 -4.05
CA ASP A 87 8.67 -10.14 -4.61
C ASP A 87 8.04 -9.87 -6.00
N ASP A 88 7.92 -10.91 -6.82
CA ASP A 88 7.24 -10.83 -8.12
C ASP A 88 5.72 -10.54 -7.95
N VAL A 89 5.09 -11.09 -6.91
CA VAL A 89 3.69 -10.79 -6.58
C VAL A 89 3.52 -9.32 -6.16
N LEU A 90 4.44 -8.79 -5.35
CA LEU A 90 4.44 -7.36 -5.00
C LEU A 90 4.60 -6.49 -6.25
N GLU A 91 5.53 -6.83 -7.14
CA GLU A 91 5.72 -6.14 -8.41
C GLU A 91 4.42 -6.17 -9.25
N ALA A 92 3.71 -7.29 -9.29
CA ALA A 92 2.42 -7.38 -9.98
C ALA A 92 1.34 -6.48 -9.35
N VAL A 93 1.24 -6.45 -8.02
CA VAL A 93 0.33 -5.53 -7.29
C VAL A 93 0.64 -4.07 -7.63
N MET A 94 1.91 -3.68 -7.56
CA MET A 94 2.32 -2.29 -7.80
C MET A 94 2.15 -1.91 -9.26
N SER A 95 2.58 -2.76 -10.19
CA SER A 95 2.42 -2.57 -11.64
C SER A 95 0.97 -2.38 -12.05
N ALA A 96 0.05 -3.14 -11.45
CA ALA A 96 -1.38 -2.97 -11.69
C ALA A 96 -1.87 -1.57 -11.27
N ASN A 97 -1.42 -1.08 -10.12
CA ASN A 97 -1.79 0.25 -9.62
C ASN A 97 -1.14 1.37 -10.45
N TYR A 98 0.12 1.23 -10.87
CA TYR A 98 0.79 2.17 -11.78
C TYR A 98 0.13 2.23 -13.15
N HIS A 99 -0.25 1.08 -13.71
CA HIS A 99 -1.01 1.04 -14.96
C HIS A 99 -2.33 1.81 -14.83
N ARG A 100 -3.05 1.66 -13.71
CA ARG A 100 -4.29 2.40 -13.45
C ARG A 100 -4.04 3.89 -13.25
N ALA A 101 -2.95 4.26 -12.59
CA ALA A 101 -2.50 5.65 -12.44
C ALA A 101 -2.30 6.30 -13.80
N LEU A 102 -1.52 5.66 -14.68
CA LEU A 102 -1.25 6.12 -16.03
C LEU A 102 -2.54 6.32 -16.85
N MET A 103 -3.49 5.39 -16.74
CA MET A 103 -4.76 5.49 -17.47
C MET A 103 -5.67 6.61 -16.94
N ALA A 104 -5.63 6.91 -15.65
CA ALA A 104 -6.46 7.95 -15.04
C ALA A 104 -5.84 9.35 -15.12
N PHE A 105 -4.51 9.43 -15.07
CA PHE A 105 -3.72 10.66 -15.01
C PHE A 105 -2.62 10.59 -16.07
N PRO A 106 -2.99 10.57 -17.37
CA PRO A 106 -2.00 10.55 -18.44
C PRO A 106 -1.16 11.84 -18.39
N ASP A 107 0.15 11.69 -18.60
CA ASP A 107 1.11 12.80 -18.66
C ASP A 107 1.25 13.62 -17.35
N GLU A 108 0.95 13.02 -16.20
CA GLU A 108 1.12 13.66 -14.87
C GLU A 108 1.97 12.80 -13.93
N ASP A 109 2.73 13.45 -13.04
CA ASP A 109 3.32 12.80 -11.87
C ASP A 109 2.22 12.46 -10.87
N VAL A 110 2.28 11.25 -10.30
CA VAL A 110 1.23 10.73 -9.41
C VAL A 110 1.80 10.41 -8.04
N LEU A 111 1.19 10.98 -6.99
CA LEU A 111 1.52 10.61 -5.62
C LEU A 111 1.01 9.21 -5.32
N LEU A 112 1.86 8.31 -4.84
CA LEU A 112 1.45 7.04 -4.28
C LEU A 112 1.58 7.09 -2.76
N GLY A 113 0.54 6.71 -2.02
CA GLY A 113 0.56 6.69 -0.56
C GLY A 113 -0.08 5.45 0.05
N CYS A 114 0.48 4.95 1.15
CA CYS A 114 -0.07 3.84 1.92
C CYS A 114 0.32 3.92 3.41
N ARG A 115 -0.19 2.97 4.19
CA ARG A 115 0.28 2.70 5.55
C ARG A 115 1.16 1.45 5.55
N MET A 116 2.19 1.42 6.39
CA MET A 116 3.11 0.29 6.53
C MET A 116 3.33 -0.04 8.01
N VAL A 117 3.56 -1.31 8.34
CA VAL A 117 3.85 -1.75 9.72
C VAL A 117 5.21 -2.40 9.87
N ASN A 118 5.91 -2.66 8.76
CA ASN A 118 7.22 -3.28 8.75
C ASN A 118 8.09 -2.63 7.66
N PRO A 119 9.43 -2.64 7.83
CA PRO A 119 10.35 -1.98 6.89
C PRO A 119 10.43 -2.67 5.53
N GLY A 120 10.12 -3.96 5.43
CA GLY A 120 10.13 -4.70 4.18
C GLY A 120 9.13 -4.15 3.16
N ALA A 121 7.99 -3.61 3.62
CA ALA A 121 6.99 -2.98 2.77
C ALA A 121 7.52 -1.77 1.96
N MET A 122 8.66 -1.19 2.33
CA MET A 122 9.33 -0.13 1.56
C MET A 122 9.79 -0.61 0.17
N ALA A 123 9.94 -1.92 -0.05
CA ALA A 123 10.25 -2.47 -1.38
C ALA A 123 9.23 -2.06 -2.45
N ALA A 124 7.97 -1.80 -2.07
CA ALA A 124 6.94 -1.32 -3.00
C ALA A 124 7.25 0.07 -3.57
N PHE A 125 8.15 0.83 -2.93
CA PHE A 125 8.42 2.23 -3.23
C PHE A 125 9.76 2.40 -3.96
N GLU A 126 10.45 1.32 -4.35
CA GLU A 126 11.75 1.36 -5.03
C GLU A 126 11.74 2.11 -6.37
N ARG A 127 10.57 2.19 -7.03
CA ARG A 127 10.38 2.91 -8.30
C ARG A 127 9.92 4.36 -8.13
N LEU A 128 9.72 4.81 -6.89
CA LEU A 128 9.19 6.14 -6.60
C LEU A 128 10.31 7.12 -6.28
N GLU A 129 10.09 8.37 -6.63
CA GLU A 129 10.94 9.48 -6.24
C GLU A 129 10.43 10.19 -4.98
N ASP A 130 11.33 10.89 -4.29
CA ASP A 130 11.05 11.70 -3.10
C ASP A 130 10.13 11.01 -2.08
N VAL A 131 10.50 9.77 -1.75
CA VAL A 131 9.78 8.94 -0.77
C VAL A 131 9.90 9.55 0.62
N HIS A 132 8.78 9.64 1.32
CA HIS A 132 8.69 10.13 2.69
C HIS A 132 7.84 9.21 3.57
N PRO A 133 8.21 9.02 4.85
CA PRO A 133 9.46 9.47 5.49
C PRO A 133 10.71 8.85 4.84
N ARG A 134 11.83 9.58 4.88
CA ARG A 134 13.14 9.10 4.42
C ARG A 134 14.15 9.11 5.56
N PRO A 135 15.10 8.16 5.58
CA PRO A 135 16.18 8.18 6.55
C PRO A 135 16.96 9.50 6.55
N GLU A 136 17.48 9.87 7.72
CA GLU A 136 18.44 10.97 7.96
C GLU A 136 18.00 12.40 7.61
N VAL A 137 16.89 12.58 6.91
CA VAL A 137 16.42 13.90 6.49
C VAL A 137 15.10 14.22 7.16
N GLU A 138 15.13 15.23 8.04
CA GLU A 138 13.89 15.74 8.63
C GLU A 138 12.96 16.30 7.54
N ALA A 139 11.72 15.82 7.54
CA ALA A 139 10.68 16.35 6.65
C ALA A 139 10.44 17.84 6.91
N GLY A 140 10.37 18.61 5.83
CA GLY A 140 10.00 20.02 5.84
C GLY A 140 8.51 20.25 6.04
N GLY A 141 8.06 21.48 5.79
CA GLY A 141 6.67 21.90 6.03
C GLY A 141 5.68 21.27 5.04
N GLU A 142 6.08 21.12 3.79
CA GLU A 142 5.25 20.58 2.71
C GLU A 142 5.07 19.07 2.86
N GLU A 143 6.14 18.35 3.15
CA GLU A 143 6.14 16.90 3.35
C GLU A 143 5.25 16.52 4.54
N ARG A 144 5.38 17.30 5.63
CA ARG A 144 4.50 17.18 6.80
C ARG A 144 3.04 17.48 6.45
N GLN A 145 2.77 18.41 5.55
CA GLN A 145 1.41 18.73 5.11
C GLN A 145 0.82 17.57 4.28
N TRP A 146 1.63 16.96 3.41
CA TRP A 146 1.24 15.75 2.69
C TRP A 146 0.88 14.61 3.63
N GLY A 147 1.73 14.32 4.61
CA GLY A 147 1.42 13.31 5.62
C GLY A 147 0.12 13.58 6.39
N ARG A 148 -0.24 14.85 6.68
CA ARG A 148 -1.54 15.20 7.28
C ARG A 148 -2.72 14.95 6.35
N ARG A 149 -2.58 15.25 5.06
CA ARG A 149 -3.63 15.00 4.05
C ARG A 149 -3.88 13.51 3.94
N LEU A 150 -2.82 12.71 3.88
CA LEU A 150 -2.87 11.25 3.83
C LEU A 150 -3.47 10.67 5.11
N ALA A 151 -3.02 11.12 6.29
CA ALA A 151 -3.59 10.69 7.57
C ALA A 151 -5.11 10.90 7.60
N LYS A 152 -5.57 12.10 7.23
CA LYS A 152 -7.00 12.39 7.13
C LYS A 152 -7.71 11.45 6.16
N ARG A 153 -7.11 11.17 5.00
CA ARG A 153 -7.70 10.32 3.95
C ARG A 153 -7.73 8.83 4.31
N PHE A 154 -6.80 8.36 5.12
CA PHE A 154 -6.79 7.02 5.73
C PHE A 154 -7.69 6.93 6.99
N GLY A 155 -8.49 7.95 7.29
CA GLY A 155 -9.36 7.95 8.47
C GLY A 155 -8.62 8.09 9.80
N VAL A 156 -7.35 8.52 9.78
CA VAL A 156 -6.54 8.74 10.98
C VAL A 156 -6.85 10.11 11.56
N GLY A 157 -7.29 10.13 12.82
CA GLY A 157 -7.55 11.37 13.56
C GLY A 157 -6.28 12.17 13.83
N ALA A 158 -6.39 13.50 13.85
CA ALA A 158 -5.26 14.41 14.05
C ALA A 158 -4.51 14.20 15.38
N SER A 159 -5.16 13.63 16.40
CA SER A 159 -4.53 13.30 17.68
C SER A 159 -3.62 12.08 17.62
N ARG A 160 -3.82 11.18 16.65
CA ARG A 160 -3.04 9.95 16.49
C ARG A 160 -1.88 10.09 15.50
N TYR A 161 -1.93 11.09 14.62
CA TYR A 161 -0.89 11.29 13.60
C TYR A 161 0.26 12.18 14.10
N VAL A 162 1.46 11.64 14.14
CA VAL A 162 2.69 12.35 14.54
C VAL A 162 3.46 12.77 13.30
N ALA A 163 3.26 14.02 12.89
CA ALA A 163 3.81 14.53 11.64
C ALA A 163 5.34 14.56 11.53
N LYS A 164 6.07 14.56 12.65
CA LYS A 164 7.54 14.60 12.61
C LYS A 164 8.11 13.26 12.10
N THR A 165 7.49 12.17 12.52
CA THR A 165 7.91 10.79 12.25
C THR A 165 7.02 10.09 11.23
N PHE A 166 5.91 10.72 10.82
CA PHE A 166 4.86 10.12 9.98
C PHE A 166 4.20 8.90 10.61
N SER A 167 4.41 8.68 11.91
CA SER A 167 3.81 7.57 12.63
C SER A 167 2.35 7.87 12.99
N VAL A 168 1.59 6.81 13.09
CA VAL A 168 0.21 6.78 13.54
C VAL A 168 0.17 5.94 14.80
N GLU A 169 -0.32 6.53 15.89
CA GLU A 169 -0.68 5.79 17.10
C GLU A 169 -1.92 4.93 16.81
N GLY A 170 -1.81 3.65 17.15
CA GLY A 170 -2.87 2.67 16.98
C GLY A 170 -4.05 2.86 17.94
N ASP A 171 -5.14 2.16 17.65
CA ASP A 171 -6.35 2.13 18.49
C ASP A 171 -6.63 0.74 19.08
N GLY A 172 -5.64 -0.15 19.04
CA GLY A 172 -5.70 -1.55 19.45
C GLY A 172 -6.08 -2.52 18.34
N ALA A 173 -6.44 -2.04 17.13
CA ALA A 173 -6.72 -2.88 15.98
C ALA A 173 -5.55 -2.89 14.99
N PHE A 174 -5.28 -4.05 14.36
CA PHE A 174 -4.29 -4.14 13.30
C PHE A 174 -4.69 -3.20 12.14
N PRO A 175 -3.77 -2.36 11.62
CA PRO A 175 -4.15 -1.30 10.72
C PRO A 175 -4.34 -1.81 9.29
N PRO A 176 -5.30 -1.25 8.51
CA PRO A 176 -5.23 -1.34 7.05
C PRO A 176 -3.90 -0.78 6.56
N CYS A 177 -3.08 -1.63 5.96
CA CYS A 177 -1.73 -1.33 5.52
C CYS A 177 -1.33 -2.19 4.32
N LEU A 178 -0.19 -1.87 3.71
CA LEU A 178 0.54 -2.77 2.83
C LEU A 178 1.25 -3.82 3.70
N ASP A 179 0.70 -5.03 3.73
CA ASP A 179 1.31 -6.19 4.36
C ASP A 179 2.15 -6.97 3.35
N PHE A 180 3.44 -6.67 3.37
CA PHE A 180 4.47 -7.37 2.62
C PHE A 180 5.66 -7.63 3.52
N GLU A 181 6.21 -8.83 3.45
CA GLU A 181 7.42 -9.23 4.16
C GLU A 181 8.36 -9.94 3.18
N PRO A 182 9.54 -9.39 2.89
CA PRO A 182 10.44 -9.96 1.90
C PRO A 182 11.00 -11.31 2.38
N LEU A 183 11.70 -12.01 1.48
CA LEU A 183 12.41 -13.24 1.86
C LEU A 183 13.45 -12.95 2.95
N ALA A 184 13.73 -13.94 3.80
CA ALA A 184 14.72 -13.79 4.88
C ALA A 184 16.15 -13.49 4.37
N SER A 185 16.43 -13.76 3.09
CA SER A 185 17.67 -13.41 2.40
C SER A 185 17.75 -11.95 1.97
N ALA A 186 16.64 -11.22 1.97
CA ALA A 186 16.62 -9.81 1.60
C ALA A 186 17.36 -8.96 2.63
N THR A 187 18.07 -7.95 2.15
CA THR A 187 18.77 -6.99 3.02
C THR A 187 17.90 -5.77 3.18
N ILE A 188 17.53 -5.46 4.42
CA ILE A 188 16.82 -4.23 4.78
C ILE A 188 17.88 -3.22 5.24
N ASP A 189 17.86 -2.01 4.67
CA ASP A 189 18.72 -0.92 5.12
C ASP A 189 18.47 -0.67 6.62
N PRO A 190 19.51 -0.73 7.49
CA PRO A 190 19.36 -0.48 8.92
C PRO A 190 18.67 0.84 9.25
N GLN A 191 18.86 1.89 8.44
CA GLN A 191 18.24 3.18 8.66
C GLN A 191 16.75 3.17 8.32
N VAL A 192 16.36 2.39 7.31
CA VAL A 192 14.94 2.12 7.02
C VAL A 192 14.33 1.31 8.16
N ALA A 193 15.02 0.29 8.67
CA ALA A 193 14.54 -0.50 9.81
C ALA A 193 14.30 0.37 11.06
N GLU A 194 15.20 1.32 11.34
CA GLU A 194 15.09 2.24 12.49
C GLU A 194 13.81 3.08 12.46
N MET A 195 13.30 3.45 11.27
CA MET A 195 12.05 4.21 11.14
C MET A 195 10.83 3.47 11.71
N PHE A 196 10.90 2.15 11.85
CA PHE A 196 9.83 1.28 12.33
C PHE A 196 10.08 0.77 13.76
N ALA A 197 11.23 1.07 14.37
CA ALA A 197 11.67 0.46 15.63
C ALA A 197 10.72 0.77 16.81
N ASP A 198 10.09 1.95 16.79
CA ASP A 198 9.17 2.41 17.83
C ASP A 198 7.70 2.02 17.57
N LEU A 199 7.38 1.35 16.46
CA LEU A 199 6.00 1.00 16.12
C LEU A 199 5.57 -0.29 16.84
N ASP A 200 4.51 -0.21 17.63
CA ASP A 200 3.78 -1.39 18.09
C ASP A 200 2.66 -1.74 17.10
N ALA A 201 2.99 -2.56 16.10
CA ALA A 201 2.02 -3.06 15.14
C ALA A 201 0.86 -3.83 15.81
N ALA A 202 1.01 -4.29 17.07
CA ALA A 202 -0.04 -5.00 17.81
C ALA A 202 -1.05 -4.03 18.39
N ALA A 203 -0.57 -2.88 18.85
CA ALA A 203 -1.39 -1.76 19.26
C ALA A 203 -2.05 -1.04 18.07
N GLY A 204 -1.64 -1.36 16.84
CA GLY A 204 -2.18 -0.76 15.62
C GLY A 204 -1.34 0.38 15.06
N ASP A 205 -0.13 0.55 15.59
CA ASP A 205 0.79 1.58 15.12
C ASP A 205 1.18 1.31 13.67
N SER A 206 1.35 2.38 12.91
CA SER A 206 1.81 2.27 11.53
C SER A 206 2.59 3.51 11.12
N LEU A 207 3.32 3.40 10.03
CA LEU A 207 3.93 4.51 9.31
C LEU A 207 3.06 4.90 8.12
N ILE A 208 2.82 6.19 7.91
CA ILE A 208 2.27 6.68 6.63
C ILE A 208 3.45 6.98 5.72
N THR A 209 3.48 6.33 4.56
CA THR A 209 4.54 6.50 3.57
C THR A 209 3.92 6.96 2.25
N TYR A 210 4.57 7.91 1.58
CA TYR A 210 4.22 8.31 0.22
C TYR A 210 5.47 8.57 -0.63
N GLY A 211 5.32 8.57 -1.94
CA GLY A 211 6.34 8.94 -2.92
C GLY A 211 5.70 9.33 -4.24
N TRP A 212 6.52 9.67 -5.22
CA TRP A 212 6.07 10.16 -6.52
C TRP A 212 6.39 9.15 -7.62
N ALA A 213 5.34 8.64 -8.26
CA ALA A 213 5.47 7.90 -9.50
C ALA A 213 5.59 8.94 -10.61
N MET A 214 6.81 9.13 -11.10
CA MET A 214 7.09 10.10 -12.14
C MET A 214 6.42 9.69 -13.44
N GLU A 215 5.96 10.69 -14.20
CA GLU A 215 5.31 10.50 -15.48
C GLU A 215 6.12 9.61 -16.45
N GLU A 216 7.44 9.79 -16.50
CA GLU A 216 8.36 8.98 -17.31
C GLU A 216 8.35 7.49 -16.89
N GLU A 217 8.42 7.22 -15.59
CA GLU A 217 8.35 5.86 -15.04
C GLU A 217 6.97 5.24 -15.33
N LEU A 218 5.88 6.01 -15.18
CA LEU A 218 4.52 5.54 -15.43
C LEU A 218 4.31 5.09 -16.88
N ARG A 219 4.97 5.71 -17.87
CA ARG A 219 4.87 5.29 -19.29
C ARG A 219 5.35 3.86 -19.53
N SER A 220 6.22 3.32 -18.67
CA SER A 220 6.68 1.92 -18.77
C SER A 220 5.60 0.89 -18.45
N TYR A 221 4.50 1.30 -17.80
CA TYR A 221 3.35 0.45 -17.47
C TYR A 221 2.23 0.52 -18.51
N THR A 222 2.52 1.04 -19.70
CA THR A 222 1.69 0.76 -20.88
C THR A 222 1.73 -0.74 -21.11
N LYS A 223 0.57 -1.43 -21.12
CA LYS A 223 0.56 -2.85 -21.48
C LYS A 223 1.25 -2.98 -22.84
N PRO A 224 2.24 -3.89 -23.03
CA PRO A 224 2.54 -4.33 -24.37
C PRO A 224 1.27 -4.98 -24.92
N ASP A 225 0.87 -4.57 -26.12
CA ASP A 225 -0.26 -5.14 -26.87
C ASP A 225 -0.20 -6.67 -26.93
#